data_AF-A0A932THS4-F1
#
_entry.id   AF-A0A932THS4-F1
#
_cell.length_a   1.000
_cell.length_b   1.000
_cell.length_c   1.000
_cell.angle_alpha   90.00
_cell.angle_beta   90.00
_cell.angle_gamma   90.00
#
_symmetry.space_group_name_H-M   'P 1'
#
loop_
_entity.id
_entity.type
_entity.pdbx_description
1 polymer ?
#
loop_
_entity_poly.entity_id
_entity_poly.type
_entity_poly.pdbx_seq_one_letter_code
_entity_poly.pdbx_strand_id
1 'polypeptide(L)' 'MADAVKQLGYEVCRCLMSKAKLLNLQYDPTVPPSNDRSYWCVHTQSVVGPDGAVAEPEQCGPGRNCYDHNS' A
#
# COMPACT_ATOMS: atom_id res chain seq x y z
N MET A 1 20.29 22.03 4.27
CA MET A 1 19.13 22.16 3.37
C MET A 1 18.45 20.80 3.39
N ALA A 2 17.31 20.68 4.07
CA ALA A 2 16.61 19.40 4.18
C ALA A 2 15.79 19.21 2.90
N ASP A 3 16.27 18.38 1.98
CA ASP A 3 15.51 17.98 0.80
C ASP A 3 14.23 17.28 1.24
N ALA A 4 13.10 17.77 0.73
CA ALA A 4 11.78 17.27 1.05
C ALA A 4 11.64 15.84 0.54
N VAL A 5 11.89 14.87 1.43
CA VAL A 5 11.59 13.45 1.23
C VAL A 5 10.09 13.34 1.00
N LYS A 6 9.68 13.26 -0.26
CA LYS A 6 8.30 12.91 -0.62
C LYS A 6 8.15 11.44 -0.30
N GLN A 7 7.64 11.14 0.90
CA GLN A 7 7.09 9.81 1.19
C GLN A 7 6.22 9.44 -0.01
N LEU A 8 6.46 8.26 -0.61
CA LEU A 8 5.48 7.65 -1.52
C LEU A 8 4.16 7.82 -0.81
N GLY A 9 3.26 8.66 -1.36
CA GLY A 9 2.09 9.25 -0.69
C GLY A 9 1.01 8.23 -0.36
N TYR A 10 1.43 7.12 0.23
CA TYR A 10 0.65 5.99 0.63
C TYR A 10 0.22 6.23 2.08
N GLU A 11 -0.63 7.25 2.29
CA GLU A 11 -1.66 7.16 3.35
C GLU A 11 -2.71 6.08 3.02
N VAL A 12 -2.43 5.23 2.03
CA VAL A 12 -3.26 4.09 1.69
C VAL A 12 -3.11 3.10 2.81
N CYS A 13 -4.13 3.12 3.67
CA CYS A 13 -4.69 1.93 4.26
C CYS A 13 -3.64 1.13 5.03
N ARG A 14 -3.56 1.35 6.35
CA ARG A 14 -2.56 0.69 7.22
C ARG A 14 -2.44 -0.81 6.97
N CYS A 15 -3.57 -1.46 6.69
CA CYS A 15 -3.73 -2.88 6.45
C CYS A 15 -3.41 -3.35 5.00
N LEU A 16 -3.09 -2.45 4.07
CA LEU A 16 -2.61 -2.76 2.74
C LEU A 16 -1.07 -2.75 2.71
N MET A 17 -0.46 -3.81 2.21
CA MET A 17 0.99 -3.97 2.15
C MET A 17 1.48 -4.15 0.72
N SER A 18 2.75 -3.81 0.51
CA SER A 18 3.50 -4.04 -0.73
C SER A 18 4.94 -4.40 -0.39
N LYS A 19 5.69 -4.95 -1.35
CA LYS A 19 7.11 -5.27 -1.16
C LYS A 19 7.91 -4.01 -0.78
N ALA A 20 7.61 -2.88 -1.43
CA ALA A 20 8.25 -1.60 -1.14
C ALA A 20 7.96 -1.14 0.29
N LYS A 21 6.72 -1.25 0.76
CA LYS A 21 6.33 -0.90 2.15
C LYS A 21 7.02 -1.82 3.17
N LEU A 22 7.07 -3.13 2.91
CA LEU A 22 7.74 -4.09 3.80
C LEU A 22 9.24 -3.83 3.93
N LEU A 23 9.90 -3.47 2.83
CA LEU A 23 11.32 -3.18 2.78
C LEU A 23 11.65 -1.72 3.13
N ASN A 24 10.65 -0.89 3.49
CA ASN A 24 10.79 0.54 3.72
C ASN A 24 11.55 1.26 2.58
N LEU A 25 11.29 0.87 1.32
CA LEU A 25 11.93 1.47 0.15
C LEU A 25 11.45 2.90 -0.06
N GLN A 26 12.38 3.77 -0.45
CA GLN A 26 12.09 5.15 -0.77
C GLN A 26 11.90 5.38 -2.28
N TYR A 27 11.16 6.44 -2.57
CA TYR A 27 11.08 7.15 -3.84
C TYR A 27 12.42 7.43 -4.52
N ASP A 28 12.86 6.69 -5.55
CA ASP A 28 13.98 7.15 -6.39
C ASP A 28 13.47 7.52 -7.80
N PRO A 29 13.41 8.83 -8.15
CA PRO A 29 12.94 9.27 -9.46
C PRO A 29 13.94 8.97 -10.60
N THR A 30 15.18 8.60 -10.29
CA THR A 30 16.18 8.19 -11.28
C THR A 30 16.00 6.74 -11.73
N VAL A 31 15.22 5.97 -10.98
CA VAL A 31 14.90 4.57 -11.28
C VAL A 31 13.47 4.50 -11.84
N PRO A 32 13.27 3.95 -13.05
CA PRO A 32 11.93 3.73 -13.59
C PRO A 32 11.08 2.90 -12.61
N PRO A 33 9.83 3.30 -12.32
CA PRO A 33 8.97 2.52 -11.43
C PRO A 33 8.74 1.12 -11.99
N SER A 34 8.91 0.10 -11.16
CA SER A 34 8.45 -1.24 -11.51
C SER A 34 6.92 -1.23 -11.67
N ASN A 35 6.45 -1.88 -12.74
CA ASN A 35 5.05 -2.14 -13.04
C ASN A 35 4.47 -3.31 -12.24
N ASP A 36 5.30 -4.08 -11.53
CA ASP A 36 4.90 -5.27 -10.77
C ASP A 36 4.41 -4.91 -9.36
N ARG A 37 3.53 -3.92 -9.25
CA ARG A 37 3.01 -3.46 -7.96
C ARG A 37 2.03 -4.49 -7.39
N SER A 38 2.57 -5.53 -6.76
CA SER A 38 1.78 -6.49 -5.99
C SER A 38 1.46 -5.93 -4.61
N TYR A 39 0.19 -5.97 -4.26
CA TYR A 39 -0.33 -5.58 -2.96
C TYR A 39 -1.04 -6.75 -2.28
N TRP A 40 -1.09 -6.72 -0.96
CA TRP A 40 -1.80 -7.73 -0.19
C TRP A 40 -2.41 -7.13 1.07
N CYS A 41 -3.46 -7.79 1.57
CA CYS A 41 -4.05 -7.45 2.85
C CYS A 41 -3.28 -8.09 4.01
N VAL A 42 -3.00 -7.37 5.09
CA VAL A 42 -2.37 -7.95 6.29
C VAL A 42 -3.25 -9.01 6.97
N HIS A 43 -4.57 -8.88 6.86
CA HIS A 43 -5.51 -9.79 7.52
C HIS A 43 -5.58 -11.17 6.85
N THR A 44 -5.51 -11.21 5.51
CA THR A 44 -5.57 -12.46 4.74
C THR A 44 -4.21 -12.94 4.28
N GLN A 45 -3.18 -12.09 4.35
CA GLN A 45 -1.85 -12.31 3.77
C GLN A 45 -1.91 -12.71 2.29
N SER A 46 -2.92 -12.18 1.58
CA SER A 46 -3.24 -12.53 0.19
C SER A 46 -3.59 -11.27 -0.61
N VAL A 47 -3.54 -11.41 -1.94
CA VAL A 47 -4.00 -10.39 -2.90
C VAL A 47 -5.52 -10.19 -2.86
N VAL A 48 -6.25 -11.12 -2.25
CA VAL A 48 -7.69 -11.00 -1.99
C VAL A 48 -7.90 -10.65 -0.52
N GLY A 49 -8.65 -9.58 -0.26
CA GLY A 49 -9.00 -9.11 1.07
C GLY A 49 -10.11 -9.95 1.74
N PRO A 50 -10.43 -9.68 3.02
CA PRO A 50 -11.48 -10.40 3.74
C PRO A 50 -12.89 -10.16 3.18
N ASP A 51 -13.04 -9.12 2.36
CA ASP A 51 -14.26 -8.79 1.63
C ASP A 51 -14.38 -9.56 0.29
N GLY A 52 -13.41 -10.42 -0.04
CA GLY A 52 -13.38 -11.18 -1.28
C GLY A 52 -12.96 -10.36 -2.50
N ALA A 53 -12.64 -9.08 -2.34
CA ALA A 53 -12.20 -8.21 -3.42
C ALA A 53 -10.67 -8.05 -3.41
N VAL A 54 -10.11 -7.64 -4.55
CA VAL A 54 -8.66 -7.46 -4.69
C VAL A 54 -8.18 -6.34 -3.76
N ALA A 55 -7.07 -6.58 -3.08
CA ALA A 55 -6.43 -5.63 -2.18
C ALA A 55 -5.57 -4.66 -3.01
N GLU A 56 -6.17 -3.58 -3.49
CA GLU A 56 -5.50 -2.56 -4.31
C GLU A 56 -5.60 -1.16 -3.68
N PRO A 57 -4.57 -0.32 -3.86
CA PRO A 57 -4.54 1.05 -3.34
C PRO A 57 -5.75 1.88 -3.75
N GLU A 58 -6.13 1.80 -5.03
CA GLU A 58 -7.21 2.58 -5.65
C GLU A 58 -8.58 2.29 -5.04
N GLN A 59 -8.71 1.12 -4.39
CA GLN A 59 -9.96 0.68 -3.76
C GLN A 59 -9.89 0.69 -2.23
N CYS A 60 -8.74 1.02 -1.62
CA CYS A 60 -8.59 0.96 -0.18
C CYS A 60 -9.18 2.21 0.50
N GLY A 61 -10.29 2.02 1.20
CA GLY A 61 -11.01 3.09 1.88
C GLY A 61 -12.13 2.57 2.78
N PRO A 62 -12.87 3.47 3.45
CA PRO A 62 -14.01 3.10 4.29
C PRO A 62 -14.98 2.18 3.54
N GLY A 63 -15.37 1.08 4.20
CA GLY A 63 -16.25 0.05 3.62
C GLY A 63 -15.51 -1.17 3.02
N ARG A 64 -14.18 -1.15 2.94
CA ARG A 64 -13.38 -2.36 2.67
C ARG A 64 -12.99 -3.04 3.98
N ASN A 65 -13.02 -4.37 4.01
CA ASN A 65 -12.58 -5.11 5.21
C ASN A 65 -11.05 -5.14 5.35
N CYS A 66 -10.32 -4.76 4.29
CA CYS A 66 -8.88 -4.51 4.36
C CYS A 66 -8.53 -3.06 4.74
N TYR A 67 -9.51 -2.26 5.19
CA TYR A 67 -9.30 -0.91 5.68
C TYR A 67 -9.25 -0.88 7.21
N ASP A 68 -8.45 0.02 7.77
CA ASP A 68 -8.40 0.20 9.22
C ASP A 68 -9.62 1.02 9.65
N HIS A 69 -10.62 0.34 10.22
CA HIS A 69 -11.88 0.97 10.66
C HIS A 69 -11.76 1.77 11.97
N ASN A 70 -10.60 1.73 12.65
CA ASN A 70 -10.36 2.44 13.90
C ASN A 70 -9.40 3.60 13.70
N SER A 71 -9.95 4.80 13.50
CA SER A 71 -9.31 6.07 13.84
C SER A 71 -10.37 7.06 14.33
#